data_AF-A0A0C2ZUZ4-F1
#
_entry.id   AF-A0A0C2ZUZ4-F1
#
_cell.length_a   1.000
_cell.length_b   1.000
_cell.length_c   1.000
_cell.angle_alpha   90.00
_cell.angle_beta   90.00
_cell.angle_gamma   90.00
#
_symmetry.space_group_name_H-M   'P 1'
#
loop_
_entity.id
_entity.type
_entity.pdbx_description
1 polymer ?
#
loop_
_entity_poly.entity_id
_entity_poly.type
_entity_poly.pdbx_seq_one_letter_code
_entity_poly.pdbx_strand_id
1 'polypeptide(L)'
;MTSPIVHPLTTLPPQLLAVLKEATDQRLQNVLGAIITSRYASSSPDLADFRSTVRDKDVKEDSSVLSDFRNLVPLTDYGAYRPWVAKFFERPCKLSEVENLLAPGLPKYFAVSSSTSGSKPKHFARYIGSTGLMRASEDAVRSSALTGTIAPVFTLSYRDIVDVITASGEVKRIPVCIASSGFLRNCEGWTVETDNTRMASMSEYPFHQNATMDGH
;
A
#
# COMPACT_ATOMS: atom_id res chain seq x y z
N MET A 1 23.12 -33.54 -15.02
CA MET A 1 22.90 -32.23 -15.65
C MET A 1 23.42 -31.17 -14.71
N THR A 2 24.44 -30.41 -15.11
CA THR A 2 25.01 -29.32 -14.31
C THR A 2 24.11 -28.11 -14.40
N SER A 3 23.68 -27.57 -13.26
CA SER A 3 22.90 -26.33 -13.22
C SER A 3 23.75 -25.18 -13.80
N PRO A 4 23.18 -24.33 -14.67
CA PRO A 4 23.91 -23.19 -15.22
C PRO A 4 24.34 -22.26 -14.08
N ILE A 5 25.63 -21.91 -14.07
CA ILE A 5 26.17 -20.92 -13.13
C ILE A 5 25.61 -19.56 -13.55
N VAL A 6 24.72 -19.01 -12.73
CA VAL A 6 24.19 -17.67 -12.93
C VAL A 6 25.19 -16.68 -12.31
N HIS A 7 25.83 -15.88 -13.16
CA HIS A 7 26.66 -14.77 -12.68
C HIS A 7 25.77 -13.54 -12.44
N PRO A 8 25.85 -12.91 -11.26
CA PRO A 8 25.11 -11.68 -10.99
C PRO A 8 25.60 -10.57 -11.92
N LEU A 9 24.66 -9.84 -12.51
CA LEU A 9 24.96 -8.65 -13.29
C LEU A 9 25.50 -7.56 -12.35
N THR A 10 26.69 -7.04 -12.62
CA THR A 10 27.31 -5.95 -11.85
C THR A 10 26.86 -4.57 -12.33
N THR A 11 26.33 -4.48 -13.55
CA THR A 11 25.77 -3.27 -14.15
C THR A 11 24.52 -3.63 -14.92
N LEU A 12 23.58 -2.68 -15.00
CA LEU A 12 22.34 -2.87 -15.75
C LEU A 12 22.61 -2.63 -17.24
N PRO A 13 22.42 -3.61 -18.13
CA PRO A 13 22.56 -3.42 -19.57
C PRO A 13 21.70 -2.25 -20.08
N PRO A 14 22.15 -1.50 -21.11
CA PRO A 14 21.42 -0.32 -21.61
C PRO A 14 19.96 -0.59 -21.98
N GLN A 15 19.68 -1.78 -22.53
CA GLN A 15 18.32 -2.21 -22.87
C GLN A 15 17.44 -2.37 -21.62
N LEU A 16 17.96 -3.03 -20.58
CA LEU A 16 17.25 -3.19 -19.31
C LEU A 16 17.09 -1.86 -18.58
N LEU A 17 18.07 -0.96 -18.70
CA LEU A 17 17.97 0.41 -18.17
C LEU A 17 16.86 1.21 -18.87
N ALA A 18 16.76 1.13 -20.19
CA ALA A 18 15.70 1.80 -20.96
C ALA A 18 14.31 1.29 -20.55
N VAL A 19 14.11 -0.03 -20.51
CA VAL A 19 12.85 -0.65 -20.08
C VAL A 19 12.49 -0.27 -18.66
N LEU A 20 13.47 -0.29 -17.73
CA LEU A 20 13.24 0.09 -16.33
C LEU A 20 12.83 1.57 -16.24
N LYS A 21 13.48 2.46 -17.00
CA LYS A 21 13.17 3.88 -17.01
C LYS A 21 11.76 4.12 -17.52
N GLU A 22 11.40 3.56 -18.67
CA GLU A 22 10.06 3.68 -19.25
C GLU A 22 8.98 3.15 -18.30
N ALA A 23 9.18 1.96 -17.72
CA ALA A 23 8.23 1.39 -16.76
C ALA A 23 8.09 2.24 -15.49
N THR A 24 9.18 2.87 -15.03
CA THR A 24 9.17 3.77 -13.88
C THR A 24 8.44 5.06 -14.21
N ASP A 25 8.71 5.65 -15.37
CA ASP A 25 8.11 6.89 -15.87
C ASP A 25 6.59 6.72 -16.05
N GLN A 26 6.17 5.63 -16.71
CA GLN A 26 4.75 5.31 -16.87
C GLN A 26 4.04 5.11 -15.53
N ARG A 27 4.69 4.43 -14.58
CA ARG A 27 4.13 4.23 -13.24
C ARG A 27 4.00 5.55 -12.49
N LEU A 28 5.00 6.42 -12.56
CA LEU A 28 4.93 7.75 -11.93
C LEU A 28 3.80 8.58 -12.54
N GLN A 29 3.66 8.59 -13.86
CA GLN A 29 2.58 9.29 -14.57
C GLN A 29 1.20 8.78 -14.13
N ASN A 30 1.02 7.46 -14.06
CA ASN A 30 -0.23 6.84 -13.60
C ASN A 30 -0.57 7.25 -12.16
N VAL A 31 0.42 7.28 -11.28
CA VAL A 31 0.23 7.73 -9.89
C VAL A 31 -0.18 9.19 -9.85
N LEU A 32 0.54 10.07 -10.56
CA LEU A 32 0.22 11.49 -10.60
C LEU A 32 -1.21 11.72 -11.09
N GLY A 33 -1.58 11.09 -12.22
CA GLY A 33 -2.94 11.20 -12.77
C GLY A 33 -4.02 10.67 -11.83
N ALA A 34 -3.70 9.71 -10.96
CA ALA A 34 -4.64 9.17 -9.97
C ALA A 34 -4.80 10.07 -8.74
N ILE A 35 -3.72 10.76 -8.30
CA ILE A 35 -3.71 11.48 -7.02
C ILE A 35 -3.81 12.99 -7.16
N ILE A 36 -3.68 13.56 -8.37
CA ILE A 36 -3.64 15.02 -8.58
C ILE A 36 -4.92 15.73 -8.12
N THR A 37 -6.05 15.02 -8.08
CA THR A 37 -7.33 15.53 -7.60
C THR A 37 -7.56 15.36 -6.09
N SER A 38 -6.61 14.71 -5.39
CA SER A 38 -6.69 14.57 -3.93
C SER A 38 -6.59 15.93 -3.23
N ARG A 39 -7.13 16.03 -2.01
CA ARG A 39 -7.02 17.26 -1.22
C ARG A 39 -5.58 17.61 -0.86
N TYR A 40 -4.72 16.61 -0.68
CA TYR A 40 -3.29 16.83 -0.50
C TYR A 40 -2.69 17.51 -1.72
N ALA A 41 -2.93 16.98 -2.93
CA ALA A 41 -2.41 17.57 -4.16
C ALA A 41 -2.94 19.00 -4.40
N SER A 42 -4.22 19.23 -4.11
CA SER A 42 -4.86 20.53 -4.35
C SER A 42 -4.50 21.60 -3.32
N SER A 43 -4.17 21.21 -2.09
CA SER A 43 -4.07 22.15 -0.96
C SER A 43 -2.71 22.15 -0.26
N SER A 44 -1.81 21.19 -0.55
CA SER A 44 -0.47 21.20 0.02
C SER A 44 0.34 22.39 -0.54
N PRO A 45 1.04 23.15 0.34
CA PRO A 45 1.96 24.19 -0.09
C PRO A 45 3.16 23.60 -0.85
N ASP A 46 3.62 22.40 -0.47
CA ASP A 46 4.76 21.73 -1.11
C ASP A 46 4.51 21.39 -2.58
N LEU A 47 3.24 21.36 -3.01
CA LEU A 47 2.83 21.05 -4.37
C LEU A 47 2.31 22.27 -5.13
N ALA A 48 2.44 23.48 -4.59
CA ALA A 48 1.85 24.68 -5.17
C ALA A 48 2.39 24.98 -6.58
N ASP A 49 3.71 24.99 -6.76
CA ASP A 49 4.36 25.31 -8.03
C ASP A 49 4.09 24.23 -9.09
N PHE A 50 4.19 22.96 -8.68
CA PHE A 50 3.85 21.83 -9.54
C PHE A 50 2.39 21.90 -10.01
N ARG A 51 1.45 22.09 -9.07
CA ARG A 51 0.02 22.21 -9.36
C ARG A 51 -0.29 23.35 -10.31
N SER A 52 0.35 24.52 -10.13
CA SER A 52 0.17 25.66 -11.02
C SER A 52 0.65 25.36 -12.43
N THR A 53 1.81 24.70 -12.56
CA THR A 53 2.43 24.35 -13.84
C THR A 53 1.63 23.33 -14.64
N VAL A 54 1.01 22.35 -13.96
CA VAL A 54 0.26 21.26 -14.63
C VAL A 54 -1.24 21.51 -14.75
N ARG A 55 -1.74 22.68 -14.31
CA ARG A 55 -3.19 22.99 -14.27
C ARG A 55 -3.90 22.79 -15.61
N ASP A 56 -3.24 23.23 -16.68
CA ASP A 56 -3.81 23.26 -18.03
C ASP A 56 -3.30 22.08 -18.89
N LYS A 57 -2.64 21.10 -18.26
CA LYS A 57 -2.06 19.91 -18.90
C LYS A 57 -2.90 18.67 -18.63
N ASP A 58 -2.92 17.73 -19.58
CA ASP A 58 -3.40 16.38 -19.29
C ASP A 58 -2.31 15.63 -18.51
N VAL A 59 -2.50 15.49 -17.20
CA VAL A 59 -1.54 14.84 -16.28
C VAL A 59 -1.26 13.38 -16.65
N LYS A 60 -2.12 12.73 -17.45
CA LYS A 60 -1.90 11.35 -17.89
C LYS A 60 -1.11 11.27 -19.19
N GLU A 61 -1.35 12.19 -20.11
CA GLU A 61 -0.83 12.09 -21.48
C GLU A 61 0.33 13.07 -21.78
N ASP A 62 0.44 14.18 -21.04
CA ASP A 62 1.45 15.20 -21.30
C ASP A 62 2.84 14.74 -20.82
N SER A 63 3.77 14.66 -21.78
CA SER A 63 5.15 14.17 -21.56
C SER A 63 6.01 15.11 -20.70
N SER A 64 5.63 16.39 -20.56
CA SER A 64 6.36 17.36 -19.76
C SER A 64 6.09 17.22 -18.25
N VAL A 65 4.97 16.59 -17.87
CA VAL A 65 4.53 16.43 -16.46
C VAL A 65 5.58 15.75 -15.60
N LEU A 66 6.26 14.72 -16.12
CA LEU A 66 7.31 14.02 -15.37
C LEU A 66 8.55 14.89 -15.14
N SER A 67 8.89 15.76 -16.09
CA SER A 67 9.98 16.73 -15.93
C SER A 67 9.60 17.77 -14.88
N ASP A 68 8.40 18.33 -14.98
CA ASP A 68 7.88 19.32 -14.03
C ASP A 68 7.82 18.74 -12.62
N PHE A 69 7.36 17.50 -12.46
CA PHE A 69 7.34 16.82 -11.16
C PHE A 69 8.74 16.77 -10.54
N ARG A 70 9.74 16.33 -11.30
CA ARG A 70 11.13 16.19 -10.80
C ARG A 70 11.77 17.54 -10.45
N ASN A 71 11.37 18.60 -11.13
CA ASN A 71 11.94 19.93 -10.94
C ASN A 71 11.23 20.74 -9.86
N LEU A 72 9.92 20.54 -9.68
CA LEU A 72 9.06 21.40 -8.86
C LEU A 72 8.56 20.74 -7.57
N VAL A 73 8.53 19.40 -7.48
CA VAL A 73 8.10 18.73 -6.25
C VAL A 73 9.30 18.52 -5.32
N PRO A 74 9.33 19.15 -4.14
CA PRO A 74 10.44 19.03 -3.21
C PRO A 74 10.48 17.63 -2.59
N LEU A 75 11.69 17.19 -2.23
CA LEU A 75 11.85 16.04 -1.34
C LEU A 75 11.32 16.41 0.04
N THR A 76 10.39 15.62 0.56
CA THR A 76 9.74 15.84 1.85
C THR A 76 10.10 14.73 2.84
N ASP A 77 9.94 15.02 4.12
CA ASP A 77 10.03 14.03 5.19
C ASP A 77 8.66 13.69 5.77
N TYR A 78 8.64 12.82 6.79
CA TYR A 78 7.39 12.43 7.44
C TYR A 78 6.71 13.60 8.16
N GLY A 79 7.45 14.65 8.55
CA GLY A 79 6.91 15.85 9.17
C GLY A 79 5.92 16.59 8.28
N ALA A 80 6.21 16.72 6.98
CA ALA A 80 5.30 17.32 6.00
C ALA A 80 4.03 16.48 5.76
N TYR A 81 4.18 15.15 5.77
CA TYR A 81 3.08 14.21 5.55
C TYR A 81 2.18 14.02 6.79
N ARG A 82 2.76 14.12 8.00
CA ARG A 82 2.10 13.78 9.26
C ARG A 82 0.79 14.54 9.53
N PRO A 83 0.66 15.87 9.30
CA PRO A 83 -0.60 16.59 9.53
C PRO A 83 -1.76 16.03 8.72
N TRP A 84 -1.50 15.55 7.50
CA TRP A 84 -2.53 14.97 6.64
C TRP A 84 -3.00 13.61 7.15
N VAL A 85 -2.07 12.78 7.62
CA VAL A 85 -2.42 11.49 8.22
C VAL A 85 -3.12 11.67 9.57
N ALA A 86 -2.72 12.67 10.36
CA ALA A 86 -3.27 12.91 11.69
C ALA A 86 -4.80 13.11 11.68
N LYS A 87 -5.36 13.70 10.62
CA LYS A 87 -6.81 13.88 10.43
C LYS A 87 -7.60 12.57 10.55
N PHE A 88 -7.02 11.44 10.14
CA PHE A 88 -7.66 10.14 10.28
C PHE A 88 -7.76 9.66 11.73
N PHE A 89 -6.89 10.15 12.61
CA PHE A 89 -6.81 9.73 14.01
C PHE A 89 -7.48 10.73 14.97
N GLU A 90 -8.00 11.84 14.46
CA GLU A 90 -8.85 12.76 15.21
C GLU A 90 -10.20 12.09 15.54
N ARG A 91 -10.77 12.40 16.71
CA ARG A 91 -12.04 11.79 17.16
C ARG A 91 -13.07 12.87 17.45
N PRO A 92 -14.26 12.84 16.82
CA PRO A 92 -14.67 11.89 15.77
C PRO A 92 -13.95 12.14 14.43
N CYS A 93 -13.63 11.07 13.70
CA CYS A 93 -13.11 11.16 12.34
C CYS A 93 -14.28 11.09 11.35
N LYS A 94 -14.61 12.20 10.69
CA LYS A 94 -15.74 12.24 9.75
C LYS A 94 -15.29 11.91 8.34
N LEU A 95 -16.11 11.15 7.60
CA LEU A 95 -15.85 10.80 6.21
C LEU A 95 -15.56 12.03 5.34
N SER A 96 -16.34 13.10 5.48
CA SER A 96 -16.15 14.35 4.75
C SER A 96 -14.79 15.02 5.00
N GLU A 97 -14.17 14.77 6.14
CA GLU A 97 -12.88 15.34 6.53
C GLU A 97 -11.70 14.51 6.02
N VAL A 98 -11.90 13.24 5.66
CA VAL A 98 -10.80 12.33 5.30
C VAL A 98 -10.94 11.57 3.97
N GLU A 99 -12.12 11.55 3.36
CA GLU A 99 -12.33 10.98 2.02
C GLU A 99 -11.55 11.78 0.95
N ASN A 100 -10.91 11.09 0.00
CA ASN A 100 -10.10 11.71 -1.04
C ASN A 100 -8.93 12.57 -0.50
N LEU A 101 -8.51 12.36 0.75
CA LEU A 101 -7.54 13.24 1.41
C LEU A 101 -6.15 13.12 0.78
N LEU A 102 -5.64 11.89 0.63
CA LEU A 102 -4.30 11.62 0.10
C LEU A 102 -4.33 10.98 -1.29
N ALA A 103 -5.40 10.25 -1.60
CA ALA A 103 -5.70 9.64 -2.89
C ALA A 103 -7.22 9.37 -2.93
N PRO A 104 -7.81 9.02 -4.09
CA PRO A 104 -9.24 8.75 -4.19
C PRO A 104 -9.73 7.68 -3.20
N GLY A 105 -10.86 7.95 -2.55
CA GLY A 105 -11.50 7.12 -1.53
C GLY A 105 -10.84 7.20 -0.15
N LEU A 106 -10.95 6.10 0.59
CA LEU A 106 -10.29 5.88 1.88
C LEU A 106 -9.09 4.93 1.70
N PRO A 107 -8.04 5.05 2.53
CA PRO A 107 -7.00 4.04 2.55
C PRO A 107 -7.57 2.70 3.01
N LYS A 108 -7.01 1.62 2.47
CA LYS A 108 -7.39 0.26 2.84
C LYS A 108 -6.85 -0.16 4.20
N TYR A 109 -5.70 0.39 4.58
CA TYR A 109 -5.08 0.22 5.89
C TYR A 109 -4.02 1.29 6.12
N PHE A 110 -3.61 1.47 7.38
CA PHE A 110 -2.43 2.24 7.73
C PHE A 110 -1.28 1.31 8.06
N ALA A 111 -0.19 1.41 7.31
CA ALA A 111 1.04 0.69 7.60
C ALA A 111 1.85 1.43 8.68
N VAL A 112 2.20 0.73 9.75
CA VAL A 112 3.10 1.26 10.79
C VAL A 112 4.54 0.93 10.43
N SER A 113 5.39 1.95 10.32
CA SER A 113 6.84 1.74 10.17
C SER A 113 7.50 1.52 11.53
N SER A 114 8.43 0.57 11.59
CA SER A 114 9.29 0.31 12.76
C SER A 114 10.36 1.39 12.98
N SER A 115 10.58 2.29 12.00
CA SER A 115 11.52 3.39 12.10
C SER A 115 10.89 4.59 12.83
N THR A 116 11.27 4.79 14.09
CA THR A 116 10.80 5.91 14.91
C THR A 116 11.73 7.11 14.74
N SER A 117 11.30 8.17 14.06
CA SER A 117 11.92 9.49 14.24
C SER A 117 11.19 10.18 15.40
N GLY A 118 11.78 10.18 16.58
CA GLY A 118 11.23 10.87 17.76
C GLY A 118 9.94 10.26 18.30
N SER A 119 10.06 9.19 19.11
CA SER A 119 9.05 8.61 20.03
C SER A 119 7.66 8.18 19.51
N LYS A 120 7.18 8.65 18.35
CA LYS A 120 5.83 8.34 17.83
C LYS A 120 5.90 7.47 16.56
N PRO A 121 5.07 6.42 16.44
CA PRO A 121 5.00 5.60 15.23
C PRO A 121 4.65 6.41 13.99
N LYS A 122 5.30 6.09 12.86
CA LYS A 122 4.95 6.64 11.54
C LYS A 122 3.86 5.78 10.90
N HIS A 123 2.80 6.41 10.46
CA HIS A 123 1.64 5.79 9.81
C HIS A 123 1.61 6.20 8.34
N PHE A 124 1.55 5.22 7.45
CA PHE A 124 1.47 5.44 6.01
C PHE A 124 0.13 4.92 5.50
N ALA A 125 -0.68 5.80 4.92
CA ALA A 125 -1.96 5.44 4.31
C ALA A 125 -1.71 4.59 3.07
N ARG A 126 -2.31 3.40 3.00
CA ARG A 126 -2.11 2.46 1.89
C ARG A 126 -3.38 2.34 1.06
N TYR A 127 -3.30 2.84 -0.17
CA TYR A 127 -4.35 2.78 -1.16
C TYR A 127 -4.01 1.68 -2.16
N ILE A 128 -4.74 0.56 -2.10
CA ILE A 128 -4.57 -0.56 -3.03
C ILE A 128 -5.52 -0.37 -4.22
N GLY A 129 -5.00 -0.60 -5.43
CA GLY A 129 -5.77 -0.50 -6.68
C GLY A 129 -5.93 0.93 -7.21
N SER A 130 -6.26 1.90 -6.35
CA SER A 130 -6.60 3.26 -6.82
C SER A 130 -5.43 4.12 -7.30
N THR A 131 -4.19 3.70 -7.06
CA THR A 131 -2.97 4.46 -7.43
C THR A 131 -2.19 3.83 -8.58
N GLY A 132 -2.64 2.69 -9.14
CA GLY A 132 -1.89 1.95 -10.18
C GLY A 132 -0.54 1.37 -9.69
N LEU A 133 -0.22 1.49 -8.39
CA LEU A 133 1.05 1.02 -7.80
C LEU A 133 1.07 -0.48 -7.53
N MET A 134 -0.07 -1.16 -7.58
CA MET A 134 -0.07 -2.60 -7.41
C MET A 134 0.60 -3.23 -8.64
N ARG A 135 1.71 -3.94 -8.42
CA ARG A 135 2.07 -5.00 -9.37
C ARG A 135 1.00 -6.09 -9.22
N ALA A 136 0.64 -6.74 -10.32
CA ALA A 136 0.12 -8.10 -10.28
C ALA A 136 1.14 -8.94 -9.49
N SER A 137 0.91 -9.04 -8.19
CA SER A 137 1.73 -9.81 -7.25
C SER A 137 1.25 -11.26 -7.17
N GLU A 138 0.29 -11.63 -8.02
CA GLU A 138 -0.19 -13.01 -8.13
C GLU A 138 0.96 -13.95 -8.50
N ASP A 139 1.93 -13.47 -9.30
CA ASP A 139 3.08 -14.29 -9.71
C ASP A 139 4.29 -14.18 -8.78
N ALA A 140 4.51 -13.06 -8.08
CA ALA A 140 5.76 -12.84 -7.34
C ALA A 140 5.86 -13.66 -6.04
N VAL A 141 4.74 -13.99 -5.40
CA VAL A 141 4.74 -14.83 -4.19
C VAL A 141 4.79 -16.32 -4.54
N ARG A 142 4.33 -16.72 -5.75
CA ARG A 142 4.39 -18.12 -6.23
C ARG A 142 5.63 -18.46 -7.06
N SER A 143 6.25 -17.49 -7.73
CA SER A 143 7.33 -17.75 -8.69
C SER A 143 8.73 -17.72 -8.07
N SER A 144 8.89 -18.31 -6.90
CA SER A 144 10.22 -18.65 -6.40
C SER A 144 10.61 -20.02 -6.95
N ALA A 145 11.39 -20.03 -8.03
CA ALA A 145 12.11 -21.21 -8.54
C ALA A 145 13.25 -21.67 -7.59
N LEU A 146 13.11 -21.44 -6.28
CA LEU A 146 13.98 -22.01 -5.25
C LEU A 146 13.45 -23.40 -4.94
N THR A 147 14.32 -24.40 -5.03
CA THR A 147 14.10 -25.83 -4.81
C THR A 147 13.75 -26.22 -3.37
N GLY A 148 13.20 -25.30 -2.57
CA GLY A 148 12.79 -25.53 -1.19
C GLY A 148 11.36 -25.08 -0.94
N THR A 149 10.63 -25.82 -0.10
CA THR A 149 9.31 -25.43 0.38
C THR A 149 9.45 -24.22 1.31
N ILE A 150 9.24 -23.01 0.77
CA ILE A 150 9.10 -21.81 1.57
C ILE A 150 7.69 -21.84 2.18
N ALA A 151 7.60 -21.97 3.51
CA ALA A 151 6.36 -21.83 4.26
C ALA A 151 6.31 -20.43 4.89
N PRO A 152 5.80 -19.41 4.19
CA PRO A 152 5.78 -18.06 4.74
C PRO A 152 4.75 -17.98 5.88
N VAL A 153 5.20 -17.53 7.05
CA VAL A 153 4.33 -17.30 8.21
C VAL A 153 4.01 -15.82 8.28
N PHE A 154 2.72 -15.49 8.32
CA PHE A 154 2.25 -14.11 8.40
C PHE A 154 1.40 -13.92 9.66
N THR A 155 1.54 -12.76 10.30
CA THR A 155 0.55 -12.28 11.26
C THR A 155 -0.46 -11.40 10.53
N LEU A 156 -1.75 -11.65 10.77
CA LEU A 156 -2.86 -10.87 10.23
C LEU A 156 -3.42 -9.88 11.25
N SER A 157 -2.66 -9.67 12.33
CA SER A 157 -3.02 -8.75 13.41
C SER A 157 -3.00 -7.30 12.94
N TYR A 158 -3.81 -6.49 13.62
CA TYR A 158 -3.77 -5.04 13.60
C TYR A 158 -3.57 -4.56 15.04
N ARG A 159 -2.91 -3.41 15.18
CA ARG A 159 -2.59 -2.79 16.47
C ARG A 159 -3.70 -1.86 16.94
N ASP A 160 -4.40 -1.26 15.99
CA ASP A 160 -5.47 -0.29 16.23
C ASP A 160 -6.42 -0.27 15.04
N ILE A 161 -7.56 0.39 15.21
CA ILE A 161 -8.58 0.62 14.19
C ILE A 161 -8.89 2.11 14.13
N VAL A 162 -8.88 2.66 12.92
CA VAL A 162 -9.42 3.98 12.63
C VAL A 162 -10.88 3.83 12.22
N ASP A 163 -11.77 4.37 13.05
CA ASP A 163 -13.20 4.45 12.76
C ASP A 163 -13.53 5.76 12.03
N VAL A 164 -13.99 5.66 10.79
CA VAL A 164 -14.44 6.81 9.98
C VAL A 164 -15.97 6.82 9.95
N ILE A 165 -16.58 7.89 10.46
CA ILE A 165 -18.03 8.02 10.59
C ILE A 165 -18.60 8.71 9.35
N THR A 166 -19.56 8.07 8.70
CA THR A 166 -20.28 8.61 7.54
C THR A 166 -21.37 9.60 7.95
N ALA A 167 -21.96 10.32 6.99
CA ALA A 167 -23.08 11.23 7.25
C ALA A 167 -24.34 10.49 7.79
N SER A 168 -24.50 9.20 7.47
CA SER A 168 -25.60 8.36 7.99
C SER A 168 -25.31 7.79 9.38
N GLY A 169 -24.13 8.01 9.94
CA GLY A 169 -23.68 7.42 11.20
C GLY A 169 -23.08 6.01 11.06
N GLU A 170 -23.02 5.45 9.85
CA GLU A 170 -22.29 4.19 9.59
C GLU A 170 -20.79 4.38 9.89
N VAL A 171 -20.16 3.36 10.47
CA VAL A 171 -18.74 3.35 10.83
C VAL A 171 -17.95 2.49 9.86
N LYS A 172 -17.02 3.10 9.11
CA LYS A 172 -16.05 2.40 8.26
C LYS A 172 -14.75 2.18 9.03
N ARG A 173 -14.33 0.93 9.20
CA ARG A 173 -13.12 0.57 9.96
C ARG A 173 -11.91 0.38 9.08
N ILE A 174 -10.83 1.10 9.38
CA ILE A 174 -9.56 1.00 8.66
C ILE A 174 -8.50 0.46 9.63
N PRO A 175 -7.93 -0.74 9.38
CA PRO A 175 -6.96 -1.33 10.29
C PRO A 175 -5.61 -0.59 10.25
N VAL A 176 -5.00 -0.44 11.42
CA VAL A 176 -3.63 0.03 11.60
C VAL A 176 -2.75 -1.18 11.89
N CYS A 177 -1.88 -1.56 10.96
CA CYS A 177 -1.16 -2.82 11.02
C CYS A 177 0.23 -2.73 10.40
N ILE A 178 1.00 -3.82 10.48
CA ILE A 178 2.25 -3.94 9.72
C ILE A 178 1.95 -4.04 8.22
N ALA A 179 2.89 -3.58 7.39
CA ALA A 179 2.67 -3.45 5.95
C ALA A 179 2.24 -4.78 5.26
N SER A 180 2.84 -5.90 5.67
CA SER A 180 2.54 -7.24 5.15
C SER A 180 1.17 -7.76 5.56
N SER A 181 0.78 -7.57 6.82
CA SER A 181 -0.56 -7.91 7.34
C SER A 181 -1.64 -7.21 6.52
N GLY A 182 -1.57 -5.88 6.42
CA GLY A 182 -2.56 -5.10 5.68
C GLY A 182 -2.59 -5.43 4.20
N PHE A 183 -1.44 -5.74 3.59
CA PHE A 183 -1.38 -6.17 2.19
C PHE A 183 -2.12 -7.50 1.98
N LEU A 184 -1.79 -8.54 2.76
CA LEU A 184 -2.43 -9.85 2.62
C LEU A 184 -3.92 -9.79 2.90
N ARG A 185 -4.34 -9.08 3.95
CA ARG A 185 -5.75 -8.89 4.24
C ARG A 185 -6.51 -8.28 3.06
N ASN A 186 -5.88 -7.38 2.32
CA ASN A 186 -6.50 -6.80 1.13
C ASN A 186 -6.52 -7.75 -0.08
N CYS A 187 -5.47 -8.54 -0.30
CA CYS A 187 -5.46 -9.57 -1.35
C CYS A 187 -6.59 -10.58 -1.14
N GLU A 188 -6.84 -10.97 0.11
CA GLU A 188 -7.84 -11.98 0.48
C GLU A 188 -9.24 -11.40 0.75
N GLY A 189 -9.42 -10.07 0.63
CA GLY A 189 -10.71 -9.42 0.92
C GLY A 189 -11.12 -9.48 2.40
N TRP A 190 -10.17 -9.63 3.31
CA TRP A 190 -10.40 -9.80 4.75
C TRP A 190 -10.56 -8.48 5.50
N THR A 191 -11.81 -8.07 5.68
CA THR A 191 -12.18 -6.86 6.45
C THR A 191 -12.10 -7.08 7.96
N VAL A 192 -12.07 -6.02 8.77
CA VAL A 192 -12.03 -6.14 10.24
C VAL A 192 -13.32 -6.80 10.76
N GLU A 193 -14.46 -6.48 10.16
CA GLU A 193 -15.79 -6.96 10.55
C GLU A 193 -15.93 -8.48 10.43
N THR A 194 -15.18 -9.09 9.51
CA THR A 194 -15.27 -10.52 9.19
C THR A 194 -14.26 -11.36 9.98
N ASP A 195 -13.44 -10.76 10.85
CA ASP A 195 -12.41 -11.47 11.60
C ASP A 195 -12.99 -12.49 12.58
N ASN A 196 -14.04 -12.13 13.33
CA ASN A 196 -14.63 -13.03 14.32
C ASN A 196 -15.15 -14.32 13.66
N THR A 197 -15.82 -14.19 12.52
CA THR A 197 -16.34 -15.32 11.75
C THR A 197 -15.19 -16.22 11.25
N ARG A 198 -14.11 -15.62 10.73
CA ARG A 198 -12.93 -16.38 10.28
C ARG A 198 -12.26 -17.12 11.42
N MET A 199 -12.02 -16.45 12.54
CA MET A 199 -11.38 -17.06 13.71
C MET A 199 -12.22 -18.21 14.28
N ALA A 200 -13.56 -18.08 14.27
CA ALA A 200 -14.46 -19.17 14.66
C ALA A 200 -14.36 -20.37 13.71
N SER A 201 -14.39 -20.15 12.38
CA SER A 201 -14.29 -21.23 11.38
C SER A 201 -12.97 -22.00 11.40
N MET A 202 -11.87 -21.37 11.85
CA MET A 202 -10.57 -22.04 11.99
C MET A 202 -10.52 -22.96 13.21
N SER A 203 -11.35 -22.72 14.23
CA SER A 203 -11.42 -23.56 15.43
C SER A 203 -12.14 -24.89 15.21
N GLU A 204 -12.88 -25.02 14.09
CA GLU A 204 -13.62 -26.24 13.72
C GLU A 204 -12.77 -27.24 12.92
N TYR A 205 -11.51 -26.94 12.64
CA TYR A 205 -10.60 -27.94 12.04
C TYR A 205 -10.29 -29.04 13.09
N PRO A 206 -10.72 -30.29 12.87
CA PRO A 206 -10.45 -31.37 13.81
C PRO A 206 -8.98 -31.78 13.67
N PHE A 207 -8.10 -31.25 14.52
CA PHE A 207 -6.75 -31.79 14.72
C PHE A 207 -6.74 -33.14 15.47
N HIS A 208 -7.91 -33.74 15.69
CA HIS A 208 -8.05 -35.08 16.26
C HIS A 208 -8.93 -35.96 15.38
N GLN A 209 -8.33 -36.61 14.37
CA GLN A 209 -8.80 -37.92 13.93
C GLN A 209 -7.60 -38.87 13.71
N ASN A 210 -7.41 -39.72 14.71
CA ASN A 210 -6.97 -41.12 14.65
C ASN A 210 -5.60 -41.45 14.04
N ALA A 211 -4.57 -41.39 14.88
CA ALA A 211 -3.48 -42.35 14.81
C ALA A 211 -3.87 -43.59 15.64
N THR A 212 -4.72 -44.46 15.09
CA THR A 212 -4.82 -45.84 15.57
C THR A 212 -3.61 -46.58 15.01
N MET A 213 -2.63 -46.87 15.87
CA MET A 213 -1.61 -47.87 15.58
C MET A 213 -2.30 -49.24 15.66
N ASP A 214 -2.53 -49.86 14.51
CA ASP A 214 -2.82 -51.29 14.43
C ASP A 214 -1.51 -52.05 14.69
N GLY A 215 -1.38 -52.54 15.91
CA GLY A 215 -0.48 -53.63 16.23
C GLY A 215 -1.29 -54.93 16.33
N HIS A 216 -1.10 -55.82 15.35
CA HIS A 216 -1.13 -57.28 15.52
C HIS A 216 -0.41 -57.94 14.33
#